data_AF-R0IR69-F1
#
_entry.id   AF-R0IR69-F1
#
_cell.length_a   1.000
_cell.length_b   1.000
_cell.length_c   1.000
_cell.angle_alpha   90.00
_cell.angle_beta   90.00
_cell.angle_gamma   90.00
#
_symmetry.space_group_name_H-M   'P 1'
#
loop_
_entity.id
_entity.type
_entity.pdbx_description
1 polymer ?
#
loop_
_entity_poly.entity_id
_entity_poly.type
_entity_poly.pdbx_seq_one_letter_code
_entity_poly.pdbx_strand_id
1 'polypeptide(L)'
;MSPSLAGKVAIVTERVVAIADLSKASAQSAAKELCCSAFCIDITQQGDWERLRKHTVETFGTLNIIVHNAGTTYKNKPTEQVTPADFDSVFDVNFRSIFLSTTTLVPWFWEKGRSASFINAATD
;
A
#
# COMPACT_ATOMS: atom_id res chain seq x y z
N MET A 1 11.11 20.96 0.45
CA MET A 1 9.73 20.44 0.54
C MET A 1 9.80 18.95 0.30
N SER A 2 9.51 18.11 1.31
CA SER A 2 9.57 16.66 1.09
C SER A 2 8.47 16.26 0.10
N PRO A 3 8.71 15.28 -0.77
CA PRO A 3 7.63 14.71 -1.55
C PRO A 3 6.69 14.06 -0.55
N SER A 4 5.49 14.61 -0.36
CA SER A 4 4.42 13.87 0.26
C SER A 4 4.08 12.73 -0.71
N LEU A 5 4.56 11.52 -0.45
CA LEU A 5 4.02 10.34 -1.14
C LEU A 5 2.55 10.25 -0.74
N ALA A 6 1.68 10.71 -1.64
CA ALA A 6 0.28 10.95 -1.38
C ALA A 6 -0.54 9.68 -1.61
N GLY A 7 -0.38 8.71 -0.73
CA GLY A 7 -1.50 7.82 -0.47
C GLY A 7 -1.18 6.65 0.46
N LYS A 8 -2.26 6.08 0.98
CA LYS A 8 -2.26 5.04 2.00
C LYS A 8 -2.64 3.72 1.35
N VAL A 9 -2.10 2.62 1.85
CA VAL A 9 -2.70 1.30 1.63
C VAL A 9 -3.59 1.01 2.82
N ALA A 10 -4.85 0.67 2.57
CA ALA A 10 -5.75 0.21 3.62
C ALA A 10 -5.87 -1.31 3.53
N ILE A 11 -5.60 -1.98 4.64
CA ILE A 11 -5.89 -3.39 4.83
C ILE A 11 -7.16 -3.48 5.65
N VAL A 12 -8.17 -4.19 5.13
CA VAL A 12 -9.39 -4.47 5.87
C VAL A 12 -9.45 -5.95 6.20
N THR A 13 -9.62 -6.21 7.49
CA THR A 13 -9.93 -7.53 8.05
C THR A 13 -11.39 -7.53 8.51
N GLU A 14 -11.90 -8.67 8.96
CA GLU A 14 -13.28 -8.78 9.48
C GLU A 14 -13.56 -7.89 10.72
N ARG A 15 -12.51 -7.36 11.39
CA ARG A 15 -12.65 -6.58 12.63
C ARG A 15 -11.84 -5.29 12.70
N VAL A 16 -10.82 -5.12 11.86
CA VAL A 16 -9.83 -4.04 11.97
C VAL A 16 -9.39 -3.53 10.60
N VAL A 17 -9.22 -2.22 10.50
CA VAL A 17 -8.51 -1.55 9.40
C VAL A 17 -7.06 -1.29 9.81
N ALA A 18 -6.10 -1.57 8.95
CA ALA A 18 -4.72 -1.13 9.11
C ALA A 18 -4.38 -0.13 8.01
N ILE A 19 -3.87 1.04 8.41
CA ILE A 19 -3.37 2.05 7.48
C ILE A 19 -1.87 1.89 7.36
N ALA A 20 -1.43 1.63 6.14
CA ALA A 20 -0.04 1.58 5.74
C ALA A 20 0.34 2.86 5.00
N ASP A 21 1.40 3.51 5.46
CA ASP A 21 1.95 4.74 4.87
C ASP A 21 3.48 4.70 5.03
N LEU A 22 4.20 5.31 4.09
CA LEU A 22 5.65 5.48 4.19
C LEU A 22 6.00 6.40 5.37
N SER A 23 5.15 7.39 5.64
CA SER A 23 5.28 8.28 6.80
C SER A 23 4.59 7.69 8.02
N LYS A 24 5.39 7.29 9.01
CA LYS A 24 4.87 6.83 10.32
C LYS A 24 3.90 7.83 10.94
N ALA A 25 4.19 9.13 10.88
CA ALA A 25 3.34 10.16 11.45
C ALA A 25 1.98 10.25 10.71
N SER A 26 2.00 10.16 9.38
CA SER A 26 0.79 10.13 8.55
C SER A 26 -0.06 8.89 8.84
N ALA A 27 0.57 7.71 8.91
CA ALA A 27 -0.11 6.47 9.29
C ALA A 27 -0.78 6.58 10.67
N GLN A 28 -0.05 7.08 11.67
CA GLN A 28 -0.55 7.24 13.04
C GLN A 28 -1.71 8.24 13.14
N SER A 29 -1.63 9.36 12.41
CA SER A 29 -2.70 10.36 12.40
C SER A 29 -3.99 9.79 11.82
N ALA A 30 -3.91 9.14 10.65
CA ALA A 30 -5.07 8.52 10.01
C ALA A 30 -5.65 7.37 10.83
N ALA A 31 -4.77 6.53 11.40
CA ALA A 31 -5.20 5.43 12.27
C ALA A 31 -5.92 5.93 13.53
N LYS A 32 -5.48 7.07 14.10
CA LYS A 32 -6.17 7.69 15.23
C LYS A 32 -7.57 8.18 14.85
N GLU A 33 -7.71 8.82 13.69
CA GLU A 33 -8.99 9.30 13.19
C GLU A 33 -9.97 8.17 12.87
N LEU A 34 -9.46 7.07 12.28
CA LEU A 34 -10.23 5.91 11.87
C LEU A 34 -10.37 4.84 12.98
N CYS A 35 -9.85 5.11 14.18
CA CYS A 35 -9.83 4.18 15.31
C CYS A 35 -9.27 2.79 14.96
N CYS A 36 -8.15 2.77 14.24
CA CYS A 36 -7.60 1.57 13.61
C CYS A 36 -6.09 1.42 13.87
N SER A 37 -5.44 0.40 13.33
CA SER A 37 -3.99 0.20 13.50
C SER A 37 -3.17 0.95 12.46
N ALA A 38 -2.00 1.46 12.84
CA ALA A 38 -1.04 2.09 11.93
C ALA A 38 0.14 1.16 11.67
N PHE A 39 0.56 1.07 10.41
CA PHE A 39 1.75 0.33 10.01
C PHE A 39 2.62 1.18 9.09
N CYS A 40 3.93 1.18 9.31
CA CYS A 40 4.87 1.97 8.52
C CYS A 40 5.60 1.05 7.53
N ILE A 41 5.35 1.26 6.24
CA ILE A 41 5.95 0.47 5.15
C ILE A 41 6.28 1.32 3.94
N ASP A 42 7.31 0.89 3.22
CA ASP A 42 7.55 1.24 1.84
C ASP A 42 6.94 0.18 0.92
N ILE A 43 5.84 0.55 0.27
CA ILE A 43 5.10 -0.33 -0.64
C ILE A 43 5.85 -0.64 -1.95
N THR A 44 6.96 0.05 -2.21
CA THR A 44 7.85 -0.25 -3.34
C THR A 44 8.82 -1.40 -3.02
N GLN A 45 8.86 -1.85 -1.76
CA GLN A 45 9.76 -2.89 -1.27
C GLN A 45 8.98 -4.19 -0.99
N GLN A 46 9.40 -5.28 -1.63
CA GLN A 46 8.75 -6.59 -1.44
C GLN A 46 8.78 -7.07 0.02
N GLY A 47 9.91 -6.90 0.70
CA GLY A 47 10.06 -7.33 2.10
C GLY A 47 9.09 -6.65 3.06
N ASP A 48 8.63 -5.44 2.73
CA ASP A 48 7.65 -4.72 3.54
C ASP A 48 6.22 -5.26 3.37
N TRP A 49 5.86 -5.77 2.19
CA TRP A 49 4.62 -6.52 2.00
C TRP A 49 4.61 -7.83 2.79
N GLU A 50 5.73 -8.53 2.86
CA GLU A 50 5.87 -9.75 3.68
C GLU A 50 5.73 -9.44 5.16
N ARG A 51 6.38 -8.36 5.62
CA ARG A 51 6.32 -7.88 7.01
C ARG A 51 4.91 -7.45 7.39
N LEU A 52 4.21 -6.75 6.50
CA LEU A 52 2.83 -6.35 6.65
C LEU A 52 1.89 -7.56 6.76
N ARG A 53 2.01 -8.53 5.84
CA ARG A 53 1.22 -9.77 5.87
C ARG A 53 1.40 -10.50 7.19
N LYS A 54 2.66 -10.72 7.60
CA LYS A 54 3.00 -11.43 8.83
C LYS A 54 2.38 -10.73 10.04
N HIS A 55 2.61 -9.43 10.19
CA HIS A 55 2.07 -8.65 11.30
C HIS A 55 0.54 -8.65 11.34
N THR A 56 -0.12 -8.48 10.19
CA THR A 56 -1.58 -8.47 10.08
C THR A 56 -2.17 -9.81 10.50
N VAL A 57 -1.60 -10.92 10.02
CA VAL A 57 -2.06 -12.27 10.36
C VAL A 57 -1.80 -12.59 11.84
N GLU A 58 -0.63 -12.23 12.37
CA GLU A 58 -0.32 -12.45 13.80
C GLU A 58 -1.22 -11.64 14.74
N THR A 59 -1.59 -10.42 14.34
CA THR A 59 -2.36 -9.50 15.20
C THR A 59 -3.87 -9.72 15.05
N PHE A 60 -4.35 -9.96 13.83
CA PHE A 60 -5.79 -10.00 13.52
C PHE A 60 -6.29 -11.36 13.06
N GLY A 61 -5.40 -12.35 12.89
CA GLY A 61 -5.73 -13.71 12.45
C GLY A 61 -6.00 -13.85 10.95
N THR A 62 -6.25 -12.75 10.24
CA THR A 62 -6.68 -12.76 8.84
C THR A 62 -6.29 -11.48 8.09
N LEU A 63 -6.24 -11.61 6.76
CA LEU A 63 -6.34 -10.53 5.78
C LEU A 63 -7.54 -10.84 4.87
N ASN A 64 -8.33 -9.85 4.44
CA ASN A 64 -9.49 -10.08 3.56
C ASN A 64 -9.52 -9.14 2.36
N ILE A 65 -9.22 -7.85 2.57
CA ILE A 65 -9.28 -6.82 1.53
C ILE A 65 -8.00 -6.00 1.57
N ILE A 66 -7.46 -5.73 0.39
CA ILE A 66 -6.33 -4.82 0.18
C ILE A 66 -6.81 -3.69 -0.71
N VAL A 67 -6.72 -2.46 -0.22
CA VAL A 67 -7.02 -1.25 -0.97
C VAL A 67 -5.71 -0.55 -1.32
N HIS A 68 -5.32 -0.61 -2.58
CA HIS A 68 -4.21 0.15 -3.12
C HIS A 68 -4.70 1.57 -3.45
N ASN A 69 -4.64 2.45 -2.45
CA ASN A 69 -4.94 3.87 -2.58
C ASN A 69 -3.66 4.72 -2.57
N ALA A 70 -2.48 4.11 -2.41
CA ALA A 70 -1.23 4.82 -2.52
C ALA A 70 -0.99 5.28 -3.97
N GLY A 71 -0.76 6.58 -4.15
CA GLY A 71 -0.50 7.17 -5.45
C GLY A 71 0.51 8.31 -5.34
N THR A 72 1.28 8.52 -6.40
CA THR A 72 2.12 9.71 -6.51
C THR A 72 2.15 10.22 -7.95
N THR A 73 2.56 11.47 -8.08
CA THR A 73 2.92 12.11 -9.35
C THR A 73 4.30 12.74 -9.20
N TYR A 74 4.92 13.08 -10.34
CA TYR A 74 6.07 13.96 -10.36
C TYR A 74 5.63 15.43 -10.50
N LYS A 75 6.55 16.37 -10.28
CA LYS A 75 6.27 17.80 -10.47
C LYS A 75 5.89 18.07 -11.93
N ASN A 76 4.76 18.71 -12.14
CA ASN A 76 4.28 19.07 -13.48
C ASN A 76 5.37 19.82 -14.28
N LYS A 77 5.66 19.31 -15.47
CA LYS A 77 6.66 19.81 -16.41
C LYS A 77 6.31 19.35 -17.83
N PRO A 78 6.86 19.99 -18.88
CA PRO A 78 6.67 19.55 -20.25
C PRO A 78 7.07 18.09 -20.46
N THR A 79 6.30 17.35 -21.27
CA THR A 79 6.43 15.90 -21.45
C THR A 79 7.84 15.49 -21.91
N GLU A 80 8.45 16.27 -22.79
CA GLU A 80 9.81 16.05 -23.30
C GLU A 80 10.91 16.27 -22.26
N GLN A 81 10.57 16.82 -21.09
CA GLN A 81 11.48 17.02 -19.96
C GLN A 81 11.28 15.99 -18.85
N VAL A 82 10.29 15.10 -18.97
CA VAL A 82 10.07 14.00 -18.04
C VAL A 82 11.25 13.04 -18.13
N THR A 83 11.92 12.83 -17.00
CA THR A 83 13.08 11.95 -16.94
C THR A 83 12.66 10.51 -16.65
N PRO A 84 13.51 9.52 -16.94
CA PRO A 84 13.30 8.15 -16.50
C PRO A 84 13.05 8.05 -14.98
N ALA A 85 13.76 8.83 -14.17
CA ALA A 85 13.56 8.83 -12.73
C ALA A 85 12.18 9.34 -12.29
N ASP A 86 11.60 10.32 -13.01
CA ASP A 86 10.23 10.77 -12.76
C ASP A 86 9.23 9.66 -13.09
N PHE A 87 9.41 9.02 -14.24
CA PHE A 87 8.57 7.90 -14.67
C PHE A 87 8.64 6.74 -13.68
N ASP A 88 9.85 6.31 -13.33
CA ASP A 88 10.11 5.22 -12.40
C ASP A 88 9.49 5.50 -11.04
N SER A 89 9.58 6.73 -10.53
CA SER A 89 8.98 7.09 -9.24
C SER A 89 7.44 6.93 -9.22
N VAL A 90 6.77 7.28 -10.32
CA VAL A 90 5.32 7.10 -10.46
C VAL A 90 4.99 5.63 -10.67
N PHE A 91 5.78 4.94 -11.49
CA PHE A 91 5.54 3.54 -11.83
C PHE A 91 5.75 2.61 -10.63
N ASP A 92 6.78 2.88 -9.82
CA ASP A 92 7.11 2.11 -8.62
C ASP A 92 5.98 2.18 -7.58
N VAL A 93 5.42 3.38 -7.36
CA VAL A 93 4.34 3.58 -6.39
C VAL A 93 2.99 3.13 -6.95
N ASN A 94 2.63 3.52 -8.17
CA ASN A 94 1.26 3.33 -8.66
C ASN A 94 1.02 1.95 -9.31
N PHE A 95 2.07 1.27 -9.77
CA PHE A 95 1.95 0.00 -10.49
C PHE A 95 2.78 -1.13 -9.86
N ARG A 96 4.09 -0.92 -9.65
CA ARG A 96 4.96 -1.97 -9.08
C ARG A 96 4.48 -2.39 -7.70
N SER A 97 4.06 -1.45 -6.86
CA SER A 97 3.54 -1.77 -5.51
C SER A 97 2.36 -2.76 -5.54
N ILE A 98 1.44 -2.62 -6.50
CA ILE A 98 0.29 -3.50 -6.69
C ILE A 98 0.75 -4.89 -7.12
N PHE A 99 1.71 -4.95 -8.03
CA PHE A 99 2.33 -6.21 -8.44
C PHE A 99 2.99 -6.92 -7.25
N LEU A 100 3.80 -6.21 -6.45
CA LEU A 100 4.49 -6.76 -5.28
C LEU A 100 3.50 -7.26 -4.22
N SER A 101 2.45 -6.48 -3.94
CA SER A 101 1.34 -6.89 -3.08
C SER A 101 0.71 -8.20 -3.58
N THR A 102 0.38 -8.28 -4.86
CA THR A 102 -0.29 -9.45 -5.45
C THR A 102 0.59 -10.70 -5.36
N THR A 103 1.85 -10.61 -5.77
CA THR A 103 2.78 -11.76 -5.75
C THR A 103 3.11 -12.21 -4.33
N THR A 104 3.06 -11.31 -3.35
CA THR A 104 3.32 -11.63 -1.94
C THR A 104 2.09 -12.24 -1.25
N LEU A 105 0.90 -11.72 -1.51
CA LEU A 105 -0.30 -12.03 -0.73
C LEU A 105 -1.14 -13.18 -1.32
N VAL A 106 -1.26 -13.26 -2.65
CA VAL A 106 -2.08 -14.29 -3.32
C VAL A 106 -1.65 -15.71 -2.98
N PRO A 107 -0.34 -16.07 -2.96
CA PRO A 107 0.06 -17.42 -2.59
C PRO A 107 -0.40 -17.83 -1.20
N TRP A 108 -0.38 -16.91 -0.23
CA TRP A 108 -0.87 -17.17 1.12
C TRP A 108 -2.39 -17.43 1.15
N PHE A 109 -3.17 -16.65 0.39
CA PHE A 109 -4.61 -16.88 0.28
C PHE A 109 -4.93 -18.27 -0.28
N TRP A 110 -4.23 -18.69 -1.33
CA TRP A 110 -4.38 -20.03 -1.90
C TRP A 110 -3.99 -21.13 -0.92
N GLU A 111 -2.85 -21.00 -0.24
CA GLU A 111 -2.39 -21.96 0.78
C GLU A 111 -3.42 -22.12 1.91
N LYS A 112 -4.10 -21.04 2.31
CA LYS A 112 -5.12 -21.08 3.36
C LYS A 112 -6.53 -21.43 2.86
N GLY A 113 -6.73 -21.60 1.54
CA GLY A 113 -8.05 -21.82 0.96
C GLY A 113 -9.01 -20.64 1.20
N ARG A 114 -8.50 -19.41 1.16
CA ARG A 114 -9.25 -18.19 1.48
C ARG A 114 -9.38 -17.29 0.25
N SER A 115 -10.49 -16.57 0.17
CA SER A 115 -10.71 -15.54 -0.84
C SER A 115 -10.25 -14.17 -0.33
N ALA A 116 -9.94 -13.29 -1.28
CA ALA A 116 -9.54 -11.91 -1.00
C ALA A 116 -10.08 -10.95 -2.06
N SER A 117 -10.22 -9.68 -1.70
CA SER A 117 -10.53 -8.61 -2.65
C SER A 117 -9.36 -7.62 -2.74
N PHE A 118 -8.91 -7.35 -3.96
CA PHE A 118 -7.90 -6.33 -4.25
C PHE A 118 -8.60 -5.18 -4.95
N ILE A 119 -8.59 -4.01 -4.32
CA ILE A 119 -9.23 -2.78 -4.82
C ILE A 119 -8.11 -1.82 -5.21
N ASN A 120 -8.04 -1.48 -6.49
CA ASN A 120 -7.06 -0.55 -7.02
C ASN A 120 -7.73 0.80 -7.28
N ALA A 121 -7.31 1.84 -6.56
CA ALA A 121 -7.76 3.19 -6.88
C ALA A 121 -7.10 3.64 -8.19
N ALA A 122 -7.92 4.09 -9.13
CA ALA A 122 -7.49 4.69 -10.40
C ALA A 122 -8.18 6.05 -10.56
N THR A 123 -7.73 6.82 -11.54
CA THR A 123 -8.34 8.11 -11.91
C THR A 123 -9.06 7.99 -13.25
N ASP A 124 -10.02 8.88 -13.48
CA ASP A 124 -10.84 9.01 -14.68
C ASP A 124 -10.10 9.57 -15.90
#